data_AF-A0A2V7S2X6-F1
#
_entry.id   AF-A0A2V7S2X6-F1
#
_cell.length_a   1.000
_cell.length_b   1.000
_cell.length_c   1.000
_cell.angle_alpha   90.00
_cell.angle_beta   90.00
_cell.angle_gamma   90.00
#
_symmetry.space_group_name_H-M   'P 1'
#
loop_
_entity.id
_entity.type
_entity.pdbx_description
1 polymer ?
#
loop_
_entity_poly.entity_id
_entity_poly.type
_entity_poly.pdbx_seq_one_letter_code
_entity_poly.pdbx_strand_id
1 'polypeptide(L)'
;MKFLHATAQDARYVAELREAGLPVPKADEVLVRVAASGVNRADLSQIAGRYPPPPGESEILGLEVSGTVEETGERVCALLAGGGHAEYAAVPAGLLFPTPPRPDLIAAAGIPEAFLTAFVNLVVEGEATGGETVLVHAGASGVGLAAIQVAKLRGARVAATTRTAEKLPALERAGADLAVDTSQCDFADVIEERWGRNAINVVLDPVGAATLARDLRVLAVGGRIVVIATLGGAKVEADLALLMQKRAPSRLRVRGAEGARRLGVPSRAGRRGVSAHAREPEHREDSHRLVVSLAPFQLFSPSVGSLRHLTVGARRPVCH
;
A
#
# COMPACT_ATOMS: atom_id res chain seq x y z
N MET A 1 8.56 -13.30 -26.92
CA MET A 1 7.48 -13.43 -25.93
C MET A 1 6.41 -12.40 -26.20
N LYS A 2 5.17 -12.71 -25.83
CA LYS A 2 4.04 -11.79 -25.84
C LYS A 2 3.98 -11.00 -24.54
N PHE A 3 3.52 -9.77 -24.63
CA PHE A 3 3.28 -8.91 -23.47
C PHE A 3 2.11 -7.97 -23.70
N LEU A 4 1.47 -7.54 -22.61
CA LEU A 4 0.38 -6.58 -22.64
C LEU A 4 0.94 -5.17 -22.74
N HIS A 5 0.62 -4.48 -23.82
CA HIS A 5 0.84 -3.05 -23.97
C HIS A 5 -0.47 -2.33 -23.71
N ALA A 6 -0.51 -1.41 -22.74
CA ALA A 6 -1.70 -0.64 -22.42
C ALA A 6 -1.39 0.87 -22.41
N THR A 7 -2.29 1.66 -23.01
CA THR A 7 -2.18 3.11 -23.11
C THR A 7 -3.50 3.80 -22.75
N ALA A 8 -3.45 5.08 -22.38
CA ALA A 8 -4.63 5.91 -22.25
C ALA A 8 -4.92 6.62 -23.58
N GLN A 9 -6.13 6.43 -24.12
CA GLN A 9 -6.62 7.08 -25.34
C GLN A 9 -8.05 7.57 -25.09
N ASP A 10 -8.33 8.85 -25.36
CA ASP A 10 -9.67 9.45 -25.24
C ASP A 10 -10.40 9.11 -23.92
N ALA A 11 -9.70 9.25 -22.78
CA ALA A 11 -10.18 8.91 -21.44
C ALA A 11 -10.57 7.43 -21.22
N ARG A 12 -10.10 6.53 -22.08
CA ARG A 12 -10.22 5.08 -21.94
C ARG A 12 -8.84 4.42 -21.90
N TYR A 13 -8.78 3.23 -21.33
CA TYR A 13 -7.61 2.38 -21.41
C TYR A 13 -7.76 1.43 -22.60
N VAL A 14 -6.79 1.45 -23.51
CA VAL A 14 -6.71 0.53 -24.65
C VAL A 14 -5.53 -0.39 -24.41
N ALA A 15 -5.78 -1.70 -24.49
CA ALA A 15 -4.77 -2.72 -24.29
C ALA A 15 -4.69 -3.64 -25.51
N GLU A 16 -3.47 -3.97 -25.91
CA GLU A 16 -3.17 -4.86 -27.02
C GLU A 16 -2.02 -5.79 -26.68
N LEU A 17 -1.98 -6.94 -27.34
CA LEU A 17 -0.88 -7.89 -27.19
C LEU A 17 0.21 -7.53 -28.19
N ARG A 18 1.43 -7.32 -27.70
CA ARG A 18 2.62 -7.07 -28.52
C ARG A 18 3.66 -8.17 -28.31
N GLU A 19 4.66 -8.19 -29.17
CA GLU A 19 5.77 -9.14 -29.10
C GLU A 19 7.12 -8.44 -28.90
N ALA A 20 7.99 -9.07 -28.13
CA ALA A 20 9.37 -8.64 -27.90
C ALA A 20 10.29 -9.87 -27.78
N GLY A 21 11.61 -9.65 -27.78
CA GLY A 21 12.59 -10.67 -27.39
C GLY A 21 12.36 -11.14 -25.96
N LEU A 22 12.87 -12.34 -25.61
CA LEU A 22 12.91 -12.76 -24.21
C LEU A 22 13.81 -11.80 -23.42
N PRO A 23 13.45 -11.45 -22.18
CA PRO A 23 14.32 -10.64 -21.34
C PRO A 23 15.56 -11.47 -21.02
N VAL A 24 16.73 -10.82 -21.04
CA VAL A 24 18.00 -11.44 -20.71
C VAL A 24 18.31 -11.12 -19.24
N PRO A 25 18.26 -12.09 -18.31
CA PRO A 25 18.54 -11.83 -16.91
C PRO A 25 19.99 -11.33 -16.71
N LYS A 26 20.17 -10.37 -15.81
CA LYS A 26 21.49 -9.98 -15.28
C LYS A 26 22.06 -11.06 -14.35
N ALA A 27 23.29 -10.86 -13.89
CA ALA A 27 24.01 -11.82 -13.05
C ALA A 27 23.29 -12.17 -11.73
N ASP A 28 22.45 -11.29 -11.20
CA ASP A 28 21.67 -11.46 -9.97
C ASP A 28 20.18 -11.68 -10.21
N GLU A 29 19.77 -11.83 -11.46
CA GLU A 29 18.38 -12.05 -11.88
C GLU A 29 18.19 -13.47 -12.39
N VAL A 30 16.96 -13.96 -12.32
CA VAL A 30 16.56 -15.21 -12.97
C VAL A 30 15.39 -14.98 -13.90
N LEU A 31 15.27 -15.82 -14.92
CA LEU A 31 14.13 -15.80 -15.82
C LEU A 31 12.95 -16.56 -15.19
N VAL A 32 11.81 -15.90 -15.05
CA VAL A 32 10.56 -16.52 -14.60
C VAL A 32 9.61 -16.62 -15.78
N ARG A 33 9.13 -17.83 -16.06
CA ARG A 33 7.99 -18.06 -16.95
C ARG A 33 6.71 -17.76 -16.19
N VAL A 34 6.05 -16.68 -16.59
CA VAL A 34 4.89 -16.11 -15.87
C VAL A 34 3.67 -17.01 -16.12
N ALA A 35 3.02 -17.41 -15.03
CA ALA A 35 1.74 -18.11 -15.07
C ALA A 35 0.58 -17.13 -14.89
N ALA A 36 0.75 -16.12 -14.04
CA ALA A 36 -0.21 -15.05 -13.84
C ALA A 36 0.49 -13.78 -13.33
N SER A 37 -0.16 -12.64 -13.59
CA SER A 37 0.26 -11.32 -13.14
C SER A 37 -0.93 -10.61 -12.48
N GLY A 38 -0.65 -9.87 -11.40
CA GLY A 38 -1.67 -9.12 -10.67
C GLY A 38 -1.82 -7.70 -11.21
N VAL A 39 -3.07 -7.21 -11.25
CA VAL A 39 -3.39 -5.85 -11.73
C VAL A 39 -3.51 -4.90 -10.55
N ASN A 40 -2.75 -3.82 -10.61
CA ASN A 40 -2.58 -2.89 -9.50
C ASN A 40 -2.96 -1.46 -9.88
N ARG A 41 -3.30 -0.65 -8.87
CA ARG A 41 -3.65 0.77 -9.09
C ARG A 41 -2.48 1.56 -9.70
N ALA A 42 -1.25 1.14 -9.39
CA ALA A 42 -0.04 1.72 -9.94
C ALA A 42 0.10 1.46 -11.46
N ASP A 43 -0.43 0.35 -12.00
CA ASP A 43 -0.48 0.12 -13.46
C ASP A 43 -1.26 1.24 -14.16
N LEU A 44 -2.43 1.61 -13.62
CA LEU A 44 -3.24 2.70 -14.16
C LEU A 44 -2.52 4.06 -14.06
N SER A 45 -1.72 4.25 -13.00
CA SER A 45 -0.94 5.47 -12.80
C SER A 45 0.26 5.54 -13.75
N GLN A 46 0.88 4.40 -14.07
CA GLN A 46 1.89 4.24 -15.12
C GLN A 46 1.31 4.59 -16.48
N ILE A 47 0.16 4.01 -16.84
CA ILE A 47 -0.51 4.28 -18.11
C ILE A 47 -0.87 5.77 -18.26
N ALA A 48 -1.24 6.43 -17.15
CA ALA A 48 -1.54 7.85 -17.13
C ALA A 48 -0.29 8.77 -17.10
N GLY A 49 0.93 8.21 -17.13
CA GLY A 49 2.20 8.95 -17.09
C GLY A 49 2.52 9.59 -15.74
N ARG A 50 1.83 9.22 -14.67
CA ARG A 50 1.97 9.82 -13.33
C ARG A 50 2.90 9.04 -12.41
N TYR A 51 3.31 7.85 -12.83
CA TYR A 51 4.13 6.94 -12.02
C TYR A 51 5.10 6.17 -12.91
N PRO A 52 6.07 6.83 -13.57
CA PRO A 52 6.99 6.14 -14.46
C PRO A 52 7.77 5.06 -13.70
N PRO A 53 8.11 3.91 -14.34
CA PRO A 53 8.98 2.94 -13.71
C PRO A 53 10.35 3.57 -13.39
N PRO A 54 11.06 3.08 -12.35
CA PRO A 54 12.40 3.56 -12.05
C PRO A 54 13.35 3.41 -13.25
N PRO A 55 14.35 4.30 -13.41
CA PRO A 55 15.33 4.17 -14.48
C PRO A 55 16.01 2.80 -14.50
N GLY A 56 16.07 2.17 -15.68
CA GLY A 56 16.68 0.86 -15.87
C GLY A 56 15.76 -0.34 -15.62
N GLU A 57 14.53 -0.09 -15.17
CA GLU A 57 13.47 -1.12 -15.07
C GLU A 57 12.69 -1.24 -16.38
N SER A 58 11.97 -2.34 -16.54
CA SER A 58 11.16 -2.61 -17.72
C SER A 58 10.06 -1.56 -17.91
N GLU A 59 9.89 -1.08 -19.16
CA GLU A 59 8.76 -0.24 -19.56
C GLU A 59 7.45 -1.03 -19.75
N ILE A 60 7.54 -2.36 -19.87
CA ILE A 60 6.36 -3.25 -19.84
C ILE A 60 5.73 -3.15 -18.44
N LEU A 61 4.41 -3.02 -18.38
CA LEU A 61 3.64 -2.92 -17.13
C LEU A 61 3.68 -4.22 -16.32
N GLY A 62 3.13 -4.17 -15.10
CA GLY A 62 2.96 -5.32 -14.24
C GLY A 62 3.98 -5.35 -13.12
N LEU A 63 3.46 -5.25 -11.90
CA LEU A 63 4.25 -5.09 -10.68
C LEU A 63 4.36 -6.38 -9.87
N GLU A 64 3.64 -7.43 -10.23
CA GLU A 64 3.71 -8.68 -9.50
C GLU A 64 3.43 -9.87 -10.41
N VAL A 65 4.08 -11.00 -10.11
CA VAL A 65 3.88 -12.24 -10.86
C VAL A 65 3.86 -13.43 -9.93
N SER A 66 3.24 -14.49 -10.43
CA SER A 66 3.57 -15.86 -10.04
C SER A 66 3.96 -16.66 -11.28
N GLY A 67 4.78 -17.68 -11.09
CA GLY A 67 5.27 -18.48 -12.21
C GLY A 67 6.21 -19.59 -11.78
N THR A 68 7.02 -20.02 -12.73
CA THR A 68 8.10 -20.99 -12.50
C THR A 68 9.43 -20.39 -12.93
N VAL A 69 10.47 -20.54 -12.12
CA VAL A 69 11.84 -20.24 -12.53
C VAL A 69 12.19 -21.15 -13.71
N GLU A 70 12.67 -20.57 -14.81
CA GLU A 70 12.86 -21.30 -16.07
C GLU A 70 13.90 -22.42 -15.94
N GLU A 71 15.00 -22.15 -15.24
CA GLU A 71 16.10 -23.10 -15.08
C GLU A 71 15.77 -24.24 -14.11
N THR A 72 15.08 -23.96 -13.00
CA THR A 72 14.88 -24.92 -11.90
C THR A 72 13.47 -25.53 -11.86
N GLY A 73 12.49 -24.90 -12.53
CA GLY A 73 11.08 -25.28 -12.46
C GLY A 73 10.38 -24.91 -11.15
N GLU A 74 11.07 -24.24 -10.22
CA GLU A 74 10.53 -23.88 -8.91
C GLU A 74 9.39 -22.87 -9.02
N ARG A 75 8.30 -23.13 -8.28
CA ARG A 75 7.13 -22.23 -8.23
C ARG A 75 7.40 -21.03 -7.33
N VAL A 76 7.30 -19.83 -7.89
CA VAL A 76 7.70 -18.59 -7.23
C VAL A 76 6.66 -17.48 -7.45
N CYS A 77 6.68 -16.54 -6.51
CA CYS A 77 6.03 -15.24 -6.62
C CYS A 77 7.09 -14.14 -6.53
N ALA A 78 6.80 -12.97 -7.09
CA ALA A 78 7.68 -11.81 -7.01
C ALA A 78 6.90 -10.50 -7.02
N LEU A 79 7.47 -9.51 -6.35
CA LEU A 79 7.14 -8.11 -6.53
C LEU A 79 8.20 -7.45 -7.42
N LEU A 80 7.76 -6.79 -8.48
CA LEU A 80 8.55 -6.25 -9.58
C LEU A 80 8.39 -4.73 -9.66
N ALA A 81 9.36 -4.07 -10.30
CA ALA A 81 9.24 -2.67 -10.67
C ALA A 81 8.65 -2.45 -12.09
N GLY A 82 8.41 -3.55 -12.81
CA GLY A 82 7.84 -3.61 -14.15
C GLY A 82 8.07 -4.99 -14.78
N GLY A 83 7.42 -5.26 -15.91
CA GLY A 83 7.62 -6.47 -16.72
C GLY A 83 6.71 -7.64 -16.41
N GLY A 84 5.83 -7.54 -15.41
CA GLY A 84 4.97 -8.64 -14.99
C GLY A 84 3.85 -9.01 -15.97
N HIS A 85 3.36 -8.04 -16.76
CA HIS A 85 2.32 -8.28 -17.77
C HIS A 85 2.91 -8.83 -19.07
N ALA A 86 3.72 -9.89 -18.97
CA ALA A 86 4.38 -10.59 -20.08
C ALA A 86 4.42 -12.10 -19.83
N GLU A 87 4.74 -12.90 -20.86
CA GLU A 87 4.92 -14.36 -20.71
C GLU A 87 6.19 -14.71 -19.90
N TYR A 88 7.18 -13.82 -19.87
CA TYR A 88 8.43 -13.99 -19.11
C TYR A 88 8.86 -12.68 -18.46
N ALA A 89 9.45 -12.77 -17.28
CA ALA A 89 10.05 -11.64 -16.56
C ALA A 89 11.43 -12.00 -16.04
N ALA A 90 12.41 -11.09 -16.19
CA ALA A 90 13.67 -11.18 -15.47
C ALA A 90 13.46 -10.59 -14.07
N VAL A 91 13.77 -11.37 -13.04
CA VAL A 91 13.45 -11.03 -11.65
C VAL A 91 14.72 -11.13 -10.79
N PRO A 92 15.10 -10.09 -10.04
CA PRO A 92 16.18 -10.19 -9.06
C PRO A 92 15.92 -11.34 -8.09
N ALA A 93 16.89 -12.25 -7.94
CA ALA A 93 16.70 -13.48 -7.16
C ALA A 93 16.32 -13.21 -5.69
N GLY A 94 16.78 -12.08 -5.13
CA GLY A 94 16.46 -11.64 -3.77
C GLY A 94 15.01 -11.15 -3.57
N LEU A 95 14.25 -10.95 -4.66
CA LEU A 95 12.82 -10.57 -4.61
C LEU A 95 11.88 -11.76 -4.82
N LEU A 96 12.42 -12.95 -5.09
CA LEU A 96 11.64 -14.16 -5.18
C LEU A 96 11.26 -14.68 -3.81
N PHE A 97 10.02 -15.14 -3.70
CA PHE A 97 9.58 -15.94 -2.58
C PHE A 97 8.79 -17.14 -3.07
N PRO A 98 8.89 -18.30 -2.38
CA PRO A 98 8.21 -19.51 -2.80
C PRO A 98 6.69 -19.29 -2.78
N THR A 99 5.99 -19.83 -3.76
CA THR A 99 4.52 -19.84 -3.70
C THR A 99 4.07 -20.70 -2.52
N PRO A 100 3.03 -20.29 -1.76
CA PRO A 100 2.38 -21.18 -0.82
C PRO A 100 1.95 -22.50 -1.50
N PRO A 101 1.93 -23.65 -0.78
CA PRO A 101 1.51 -24.93 -1.36
C PRO A 101 0.09 -24.86 -1.96
N ARG A 102 -0.76 -24.02 -1.35
CA ARG A 102 -2.06 -23.59 -1.84
C ARG A 102 -2.18 -22.10 -1.58
N PRO A 103 -2.66 -21.28 -2.53
CA PRO A 103 -3.46 -21.65 -3.70
C PRO A 103 -2.64 -22.00 -4.97
N ASP A 104 -3.31 -22.08 -6.13
CA ASP A 104 -2.65 -22.23 -7.43
C ASP A 104 -1.83 -20.98 -7.80
N LEU A 105 -1.10 -21.03 -8.92
CA LEU A 105 -0.29 -19.89 -9.36
C LEU A 105 -1.16 -18.65 -9.65
N ILE A 106 -2.36 -18.80 -10.22
CA ILE A 106 -3.22 -17.65 -10.55
C ILE A 106 -3.57 -16.86 -9.29
N ALA A 107 -4.07 -17.54 -8.26
CA ALA A 107 -4.38 -16.90 -7.00
C ALA A 107 -3.12 -16.42 -6.25
N ALA A 108 -2.00 -17.13 -6.39
CA ALA A 108 -0.73 -16.72 -5.78
C ALA A 108 -0.18 -15.40 -6.36
N ALA A 109 -0.53 -15.05 -7.61
CA ALA A 109 -0.14 -13.78 -8.22
C ALA A 109 -0.79 -12.55 -7.58
N GLY A 110 -1.88 -12.71 -6.81
CA GLY A 110 -2.52 -11.61 -6.09
C GLY A 110 -1.98 -11.38 -4.67
N ILE A 111 -0.91 -12.08 -4.29
CA ILE A 111 -0.28 -11.98 -2.96
C ILE A 111 0.77 -10.85 -2.89
N PRO A 112 1.77 -10.77 -3.80
CA PRO A 112 2.95 -9.96 -3.60
C PRO A 112 2.69 -8.49 -3.25
N GLU A 113 2.05 -7.73 -4.13
CA GLU A 113 1.87 -6.29 -3.98
C GLU A 113 0.93 -5.98 -2.82
N ALA A 114 -0.22 -6.66 -2.75
CA ALA A 114 -1.20 -6.41 -1.71
C ALA A 114 -0.66 -6.70 -0.30
N PHE A 115 -0.06 -7.88 -0.10
CA PHE A 115 0.39 -8.30 1.23
C PHE A 115 1.72 -7.66 1.63
N LEU A 116 2.68 -7.46 0.72
CA LEU A 116 3.92 -6.76 1.08
C LEU A 116 3.64 -5.29 1.37
N THR A 117 2.76 -4.63 0.62
CA THR A 117 2.34 -3.26 0.92
C THR A 117 1.66 -3.18 2.29
N ALA A 118 0.70 -4.07 2.57
CA ALA A 118 0.05 -4.14 3.87
C ALA A 118 1.06 -4.38 5.01
N PHE A 119 1.95 -5.36 4.84
CA PHE A 119 2.93 -5.74 5.84
C PHE A 119 3.91 -4.61 6.16
N VAL A 120 4.51 -3.99 5.14
CA VAL A 120 5.44 -2.87 5.39
C VAL A 120 4.72 -1.73 6.09
N ASN A 121 3.57 -1.32 5.59
CA ASN A 121 2.92 -0.12 6.10
C ASN A 121 2.30 -0.32 7.48
N LEU A 122 1.77 -1.50 7.80
CA LEU A 122 1.21 -1.77 9.13
C LEU A 122 2.25 -2.26 10.13
N VAL A 123 3.14 -3.17 9.75
CA VAL A 123 4.04 -3.85 10.69
C VAL A 123 5.37 -3.10 10.84
N VAL A 124 5.95 -2.63 9.74
CA VAL A 124 7.27 -1.99 9.75
C VAL A 124 7.15 -0.49 10.05
N GLU A 125 6.32 0.22 9.30
CA GLU A 125 6.20 1.69 9.41
C GLU A 125 5.17 2.09 10.45
N GLY A 126 4.02 1.41 10.43
CA GLY A 126 2.93 1.59 11.35
C GLY A 126 3.06 0.70 12.57
N GLU A 127 4.18 0.01 12.81
CA GLU A 127 4.56 -0.70 14.06
C GLU A 127 3.40 -1.41 14.79
N ALA A 128 2.41 -1.96 14.07
CA ALA A 128 1.16 -2.43 14.64
C ALA A 128 1.40 -3.65 15.56
N THR A 129 0.92 -3.52 16.79
CA THR A 129 1.06 -4.52 17.85
C THR A 129 -0.28 -5.07 18.29
N GLY A 130 -0.23 -6.22 18.98
CA GLY A 130 -1.44 -6.84 19.54
C GLY A 130 -2.06 -5.96 20.61
N GLY A 131 -3.38 -5.90 20.64
CA GLY A 131 -4.15 -5.04 21.55
C GLY A 131 -4.35 -3.59 21.07
N GLU A 132 -3.67 -3.16 20.00
CA GLU A 132 -3.97 -1.90 19.33
C GLU A 132 -5.18 -2.02 18.40
N THR A 133 -5.78 -0.87 18.08
CA THR A 133 -6.85 -0.75 17.10
C THR A 133 -6.34 -0.12 15.81
N VAL A 134 -6.64 -0.75 14.67
CA VAL A 134 -6.24 -0.33 13.32
C VAL A 134 -7.46 0.09 12.52
N LEU A 135 -7.38 1.23 11.84
CA LEU A 135 -8.35 1.68 10.84
C LEU A 135 -7.78 1.48 9.44
N VAL A 136 -8.49 0.74 8.59
CA VAL A 136 -8.12 0.50 7.20
C VAL A 136 -9.11 1.19 6.26
N HIS A 137 -8.66 2.21 5.55
CA HIS A 137 -9.46 2.84 4.51
C HIS A 137 -9.40 2.08 3.18
N ALA A 138 -10.47 2.22 2.39
CA ALA A 138 -10.65 1.45 1.15
C ALA A 138 -10.44 -0.06 1.37
N GLY A 139 -11.02 -0.59 2.46
CA GLY A 139 -10.81 -1.95 2.95
C GLY A 139 -11.15 -3.04 1.94
N ALA A 140 -12.00 -2.76 0.95
CA ALA A 140 -12.36 -3.72 -0.08
C ALA A 140 -11.42 -3.73 -1.30
N SER A 141 -10.32 -2.97 -1.25
CA SER A 141 -9.22 -3.06 -2.23
C SER A 141 -8.32 -4.26 -1.94
N GLY A 142 -7.45 -4.63 -2.88
CA GLY A 142 -6.47 -5.72 -2.66
C GLY A 142 -5.60 -5.48 -1.42
N VAL A 143 -4.96 -4.31 -1.34
CA VAL A 143 -4.20 -3.88 -0.16
C VAL A 143 -5.08 -3.80 1.08
N GLY A 144 -6.30 -3.30 0.97
CA GLY A 144 -7.23 -3.19 2.10
C GLY A 144 -7.57 -4.55 2.73
N LEU A 145 -7.91 -5.54 1.90
CA LEU A 145 -8.23 -6.89 2.36
C LEU A 145 -7.00 -7.59 2.96
N ALA A 146 -5.82 -7.38 2.37
CA ALA A 146 -4.56 -7.87 2.93
C ALA A 146 -4.22 -7.19 4.27
N ALA A 147 -4.43 -5.87 4.37
CA ALA A 147 -4.19 -5.07 5.57
C ALA A 147 -5.06 -5.50 6.74
N ILE A 148 -6.35 -5.77 6.51
CA ILE A 148 -7.25 -6.32 7.53
C ILE A 148 -6.67 -7.64 8.06
N GLN A 149 -6.35 -8.58 7.18
CA GLN A 149 -5.83 -9.89 7.57
C GLN A 149 -4.49 -9.78 8.31
N VAL A 150 -3.55 -8.96 7.82
CA VAL A 150 -2.26 -8.72 8.47
C VAL A 150 -2.44 -8.13 9.86
N ALA A 151 -3.31 -7.11 10.01
CA ALA A 151 -3.59 -6.52 11.31
C ALA A 151 -4.19 -7.54 12.29
N LYS A 152 -5.12 -8.39 11.84
CA LYS A 152 -5.68 -9.47 12.67
C LYS A 152 -4.64 -10.51 13.07
N LEU A 153 -3.75 -10.89 12.17
CA LEU A 153 -2.63 -11.80 12.47
C LEU A 153 -1.64 -11.20 13.49
N ARG A 154 -1.59 -9.87 13.61
CA ARG A 154 -0.82 -9.16 14.65
C ARG A 154 -1.57 -9.03 15.98
N GLY A 155 -2.80 -9.51 16.08
CA GLY A 155 -3.63 -9.44 17.28
C GLY A 155 -4.30 -8.08 17.49
N ALA A 156 -4.41 -7.26 16.43
CA ALA A 156 -5.10 -5.99 16.51
C ALA A 156 -6.63 -6.14 16.38
N ARG A 157 -7.36 -5.12 16.85
CA ARG A 157 -8.77 -4.90 16.52
C ARG A 157 -8.84 -4.03 15.26
N VAL A 158 -9.71 -4.32 14.30
CA VAL A 158 -9.68 -3.70 12.97
C VAL A 158 -11.02 -3.08 12.60
N ALA A 159 -11.03 -1.77 12.34
CA ALA A 159 -12.10 -1.10 11.62
C ALA A 159 -11.70 -0.99 10.15
N ALA A 160 -12.65 -1.18 9.24
CA ALA A 160 -12.41 -1.06 7.82
C ALA A 160 -13.55 -0.28 7.13
N THR A 161 -13.20 0.63 6.22
CA THR A 161 -14.17 1.44 5.50
C THR A 161 -14.28 1.06 4.03
N THR A 162 -15.48 1.18 3.48
CA THR A 162 -15.77 1.09 2.05
C THR A 162 -16.83 2.15 1.69
N ARG A 163 -17.10 2.35 0.39
CA ARG A 163 -18.21 3.20 -0.11
C ARG A 163 -19.28 2.37 -0.82
N THR A 164 -19.29 1.07 -0.58
CA THR A 164 -20.12 0.10 -1.29
C THR A 164 -20.61 -0.90 -0.26
N ALA A 165 -21.87 -0.76 0.15
CA ALA A 165 -22.50 -1.56 1.20
C ALA A 165 -22.39 -3.07 0.92
N GLU A 166 -22.50 -3.49 -0.34
CA GLU A 166 -22.41 -4.88 -0.76
C GLU A 166 -21.04 -5.51 -0.49
N LYS A 167 -20.01 -4.68 -0.21
CA LYS A 167 -18.65 -5.14 0.12
C LYS A 167 -18.40 -5.27 1.62
N LEU A 168 -19.32 -4.86 2.50
CA LEU A 168 -19.16 -5.00 3.95
C LEU A 168 -18.92 -6.47 4.37
N PRO A 169 -19.67 -7.47 3.84
CA PRO A 169 -19.42 -8.87 4.20
C PRO A 169 -18.02 -9.36 3.78
N ALA A 170 -17.38 -8.74 2.79
CA ALA A 170 -16.01 -9.08 2.42
C ALA A 170 -14.99 -8.56 3.45
N LEU A 171 -15.25 -7.39 4.07
CA LEU A 171 -14.39 -6.85 5.12
C LEU A 171 -14.49 -7.69 6.39
N GLU A 172 -15.70 -8.07 6.76
CA GLU A 172 -15.97 -8.94 7.92
C GLU A 172 -15.32 -10.31 7.75
N ARG A 173 -15.48 -10.93 6.56
CA ARG A 173 -14.80 -12.21 6.24
C ARG A 173 -13.28 -12.11 6.23
N ALA A 174 -12.73 -10.94 5.88
CA ALA A 174 -11.29 -10.69 6.00
C ALA A 174 -10.84 -10.51 7.46
N GLY A 175 -11.78 -10.30 8.39
CA GLY A 175 -11.56 -10.23 9.82
C GLY A 175 -11.80 -8.85 10.45
N ALA A 176 -12.41 -7.90 9.75
CA ALA A 176 -12.75 -6.60 10.33
C ALA A 176 -13.77 -6.77 11.47
N ASP A 177 -13.48 -6.17 12.63
CA ASP A 177 -14.36 -6.14 13.80
C ASP A 177 -15.46 -5.06 13.68
N LEU A 178 -15.24 -4.09 12.78
CA LEU A 178 -16.20 -3.04 12.41
C LEU A 178 -16.02 -2.70 10.93
N ALA A 179 -17.03 -3.01 10.11
CA ALA A 179 -17.09 -2.60 8.72
C ALA A 179 -18.02 -1.38 8.58
N VAL A 180 -17.58 -0.35 7.85
CA VAL A 180 -18.34 0.91 7.71
C VAL A 180 -18.54 1.28 6.24
N ASP A 181 -19.80 1.52 5.84
CA ASP A 181 -20.11 2.14 4.55
C ASP A 181 -20.14 3.67 4.66
N THR A 182 -19.04 4.27 4.22
CA THR A 182 -18.85 5.73 4.17
C THR A 182 -19.66 6.45 3.09
N SER A 183 -20.48 5.74 2.31
CA SER A 183 -21.47 6.37 1.43
C SER A 183 -22.70 6.88 2.19
N GLN A 184 -23.00 6.28 3.35
CA GLN A 184 -24.19 6.57 4.15
C GLN A 184 -23.89 7.37 5.42
N CYS A 185 -22.69 7.19 5.99
CA CYS A 185 -22.34 7.77 7.27
C CYS A 185 -20.88 8.20 7.39
N ASP A 186 -20.61 9.01 8.41
CA ASP A 186 -19.25 9.40 8.77
C ASP A 186 -18.61 8.31 9.64
N PHE A 187 -17.50 7.73 9.17
CA PHE A 187 -16.81 6.68 9.89
C PHE A 187 -16.31 7.11 11.27
N ALA A 188 -15.99 8.39 11.46
CA ALA A 188 -15.52 8.87 12.74
C ALA A 188 -16.63 8.86 13.79
N ASP A 189 -17.84 9.25 13.40
CA ASP A 189 -19.01 9.19 14.29
C ASP A 189 -19.32 7.72 14.68
N VAL A 190 -19.27 6.80 13.71
CA VAL A 190 -19.49 5.36 13.96
C VAL A 190 -18.42 4.78 14.90
N ILE A 191 -17.14 5.09 14.69
CA ILE A 191 -16.05 4.61 15.55
C ILE A 191 -16.20 5.18 16.97
N GLU A 192 -16.50 6.47 17.10
CA GLU A 192 -16.70 7.11 18.41
C GLU A 192 -17.87 6.48 19.17
N GLU A 193 -18.98 6.19 18.49
CA GLU A 193 -20.14 5.53 19.08
C GLU A 193 -19.82 4.11 19.54
N ARG A 194 -19.14 3.33 18.69
CA ARG A 194 -18.94 1.89 18.93
C ARG A 194 -17.77 1.61 19.86
N TRP A 195 -16.67 2.36 19.72
CA TRP A 195 -15.39 2.09 20.36
C TRP A 195 -14.88 3.25 21.23
N GLY A 196 -15.58 4.38 21.24
CA GLY A 196 -15.19 5.56 22.00
C GLY A 196 -14.29 6.52 21.22
N ARG A 197 -14.09 7.70 21.81
CA ARG A 197 -13.22 8.74 21.25
C ARG A 197 -11.75 8.31 21.35
N ASN A 198 -10.94 8.73 20.38
CA ASN A 198 -9.50 8.46 20.36
C ASN A 198 -9.17 6.95 20.37
N ALA A 199 -10.01 6.12 19.76
CA ALA A 199 -9.90 4.66 19.83
C ALA A 199 -8.87 4.06 18.86
N ILE A 200 -8.42 4.78 17.84
CA ILE A 200 -7.59 4.23 16.76
C ILE A 200 -6.10 4.48 17.00
N ASN A 201 -5.28 3.45 17.08
CA ASN A 201 -3.84 3.58 17.24
C ASN A 201 -3.11 3.73 15.90
N VAL A 202 -3.58 3.04 14.86
CA VAL A 202 -2.95 3.04 13.53
C VAL A 202 -4.00 3.25 12.45
N VAL A 203 -3.72 4.14 11.51
CA VAL A 203 -4.53 4.30 10.29
C VAL A 203 -3.69 3.91 9.09
N LEU A 204 -4.24 3.07 8.20
CA LEU A 204 -3.71 2.84 6.86
C LEU A 204 -4.60 3.56 5.85
N ASP A 205 -4.07 4.60 5.23
CA ASP A 205 -4.86 5.54 4.44
C ASP A 205 -4.38 5.67 2.98
N PRO A 206 -5.07 5.07 2.00
CA PRO A 206 -4.87 5.35 0.58
C PRO A 206 -5.68 6.56 0.07
N VAL A 207 -6.52 7.18 0.90
CA VAL A 207 -7.42 8.28 0.51
C VAL A 207 -6.72 9.63 0.69
N GLY A 208 -6.15 9.91 1.86
CA GLY A 208 -5.36 11.11 2.12
C GLY A 208 -6.22 12.32 2.53
N ALA A 209 -6.15 13.41 1.75
CA ALA A 209 -6.70 14.72 2.18
C ALA A 209 -8.17 14.67 2.63
N ALA A 210 -8.99 13.86 1.96
CA ALA A 210 -10.43 13.77 2.25
C ALA A 210 -10.76 13.09 3.59
N THR A 211 -9.84 12.31 4.17
CA THR A 211 -10.03 11.53 5.41
C THR A 211 -9.24 12.09 6.59
N LEU A 212 -8.09 12.72 6.35
CA LEU A 212 -7.10 13.07 7.38
C LEU A 212 -7.67 13.78 8.62
N ALA A 213 -8.54 14.78 8.44
CA ALA A 213 -9.10 15.52 9.58
C ALA A 213 -9.92 14.60 10.52
N ARG A 214 -10.64 13.65 9.95
CA ARG A 214 -11.44 12.66 10.69
C ARG A 214 -10.56 11.54 11.24
N ASP A 215 -9.49 11.19 10.54
CA ASP A 215 -8.48 10.26 11.05
C ASP A 215 -7.85 10.80 12.33
N LEU A 216 -7.42 12.08 12.32
CA LEU A 216 -6.91 12.77 13.51
C LEU A 216 -7.95 12.83 14.64
N ARG A 217 -9.23 13.01 14.32
CA ARG A 217 -10.32 13.02 15.31
C ARG A 217 -10.37 11.69 16.09
N VAL A 218 -10.39 10.55 15.39
CA VAL A 218 -10.48 9.21 16.02
C VAL A 218 -9.15 8.67 16.52
N LEU A 219 -8.02 9.29 16.16
CA LEU A 219 -6.68 8.85 16.54
C LEU A 219 -6.46 8.90 18.06
N ALA A 220 -5.88 7.85 18.62
CA ALA A 220 -5.37 7.80 19.98
C ALA A 220 -4.20 8.76 20.18
N VAL A 221 -3.93 9.13 21.42
CA VAL A 221 -2.67 9.83 21.75
C VAL A 221 -1.50 8.89 21.45
N GLY A 222 -0.51 9.37 20.71
CA GLY A 222 0.62 8.59 20.21
C GLY A 222 0.29 7.73 18.99
N GLY A 223 -0.94 7.83 18.44
CA GLY A 223 -1.32 7.09 17.25
C GLY A 223 -0.58 7.57 15.99
N ARG A 224 -0.59 6.73 14.95
CA ARG A 224 0.08 6.98 13.68
C ARG A 224 -0.85 6.80 12.49
N ILE A 225 -0.67 7.66 11.49
CA ILE A 225 -1.37 7.61 10.22
C ILE A 225 -0.33 7.31 9.14
N VAL A 226 -0.52 6.21 8.41
CA VAL A 226 0.35 5.77 7.32
C VAL A 226 -0.38 6.01 6.01
N VAL A 227 0.02 7.06 5.30
CA VAL A 227 -0.58 7.48 4.03
C VAL A 227 0.16 6.80 2.88
N ILE A 228 -0.52 5.91 2.17
CA ILE A 228 0.09 5.10 1.09
C ILE A 228 -0.31 5.57 -0.31
N ALA A 229 -1.35 6.40 -0.41
CA ALA A 229 -1.80 7.02 -1.65
C ALA A 229 -2.66 8.25 -1.33
N THR A 230 -3.00 9.02 -2.37
CA THR A 230 -3.76 10.27 -2.25
C THR A 230 -5.00 10.27 -3.15
N LEU A 231 -5.80 9.19 -3.10
CA LEU A 231 -6.96 9.00 -3.98
C LEU A 231 -8.03 10.10 -3.80
N GLY A 232 -8.14 10.64 -2.60
CA GLY A 232 -9.02 11.75 -2.22
C GLY A 232 -8.32 13.11 -2.18
N GLY A 233 -7.09 13.22 -2.70
CA GLY A 233 -6.32 14.46 -2.77
C GLY A 233 -5.03 14.42 -1.94
N ALA A 234 -4.02 15.16 -2.42
CA ALA A 234 -2.68 15.20 -1.82
C ALA A 234 -2.42 16.45 -0.97
N LYS A 235 -3.34 17.42 -0.96
CA LYS A 235 -3.20 18.70 -0.26
C LYS A 235 -4.32 18.85 0.75
N VAL A 236 -3.96 19.27 1.95
CA VAL A 236 -4.88 19.41 3.08
C VAL A 236 -4.41 20.54 3.98
N GLU A 237 -5.36 21.27 4.56
CA GLU A 237 -5.10 22.18 5.67
C GLU A 237 -5.22 21.39 6.98
N ALA A 238 -4.23 21.50 7.86
CA ALA A 238 -4.15 20.71 9.08
C ALA A 238 -4.11 21.59 10.34
N ASP A 239 -4.89 21.20 11.35
CA ASP A 239 -4.82 21.80 12.68
C ASP A 239 -3.58 21.26 13.43
N LEU A 240 -2.55 22.10 13.54
CA LEU A 240 -1.31 21.74 14.23
C LEU A 240 -1.48 21.60 15.74
N ALA A 241 -2.43 22.32 16.36
CA ALA A 241 -2.70 22.20 17.79
C ALA A 241 -3.30 20.81 18.08
N LEU A 242 -4.21 20.35 17.23
CA LEU A 242 -4.75 18.99 17.30
C LEU A 242 -3.63 17.95 17.09
N LEU A 243 -2.77 18.11 16.10
CA LEU A 243 -1.65 17.20 15.85
C LEU A 243 -0.73 17.09 17.07
N MET A 244 -0.39 18.22 17.70
CA MET A 244 0.40 18.28 18.92
C MET A 244 -0.31 17.62 20.10
N GLN A 245 -1.62 17.86 20.27
CA GLN A 245 -2.43 17.22 21.31
C GLN A 245 -2.44 15.69 21.17
N LYS A 246 -2.53 15.20 19.93
CA LYS A 246 -2.45 13.77 19.64
C LYS A 246 -1.07 13.19 19.84
N ARG A 247 -0.02 14.02 19.96
CA ARG A 247 1.38 13.56 19.96
C ARG A 247 1.67 12.61 18.81
N ALA A 248 0.97 12.81 17.69
CA ALA A 248 1.19 12.02 16.50
C ALA A 248 2.65 12.28 16.06
N PRO A 249 3.45 11.24 15.82
CA PRO A 249 4.83 11.45 15.42
C PRO A 249 4.84 12.34 14.18
N SER A 250 5.65 13.40 14.20
CA SER A 250 5.78 14.36 13.08
C SER A 250 6.30 13.72 11.78
N ARG A 251 6.70 12.45 11.85
CA ARG A 251 6.97 11.58 10.70
C ARG A 251 5.64 11.05 10.15
N LEU A 252 4.87 11.90 9.48
CA LEU A 252 3.90 11.41 8.51
C LEU A 252 4.70 10.67 7.42
N ARG A 253 4.68 9.34 7.45
CA ARG A 253 5.48 8.54 6.52
C ARG A 253 4.73 8.40 5.21
N VAL A 254 5.14 9.19 4.22
CA VAL A 254 4.70 9.06 2.83
C VAL A 254 5.76 8.25 2.08
N ARG A 255 5.38 7.13 1.45
CA ARG A 255 6.28 6.32 0.64
C ARG A 255 6.01 6.51 -0.85
N GLY A 256 7.07 6.69 -1.63
CA GLY A 256 7.06 6.39 -3.06
C GLY A 256 7.43 4.92 -3.34
N ALA A 257 7.27 4.47 -4.58
CA ALA A 257 7.48 3.10 -5.08
C ALA A 257 8.72 2.33 -4.57
N GLU A 258 9.83 3.02 -4.30
CA GLU A 258 11.17 2.43 -4.20
C GLU A 258 11.40 1.53 -2.99
N GLY A 259 10.44 1.55 -2.09
CA GLY A 259 10.51 0.87 -0.83
C GLY A 259 10.62 -0.66 -0.83
N ALA A 260 10.14 -1.32 -1.89
CA ALA A 260 10.21 -2.77 -2.02
C ALA A 260 11.65 -3.31 -1.96
N ARG A 261 12.65 -2.53 -2.40
CA ARG A 261 14.07 -2.95 -2.43
C ARG A 261 14.72 -3.14 -1.05
N ARG A 262 14.14 -2.60 0.03
CA ARG A 262 14.71 -2.72 1.39
C ARG A 262 14.34 -4.02 2.11
N LEU A 263 13.39 -4.79 1.59
CA LEU A 263 13.02 -6.10 2.15
C LEU A 263 13.94 -7.18 1.57
N GLY A 264 15.22 -7.12 1.90
CA GLY A 264 16.11 -8.26 1.69
C GLY A 264 15.66 -9.41 2.59
N VAL A 265 14.89 -10.35 2.05
CA VAL A 265 14.59 -11.61 2.72
C VAL A 265 15.88 -12.43 2.69
N PRO A 266 16.47 -12.82 3.84
CA PRO A 266 17.68 -13.61 3.83
C PRO A 266 17.37 -14.99 3.24
N SER A 267 17.92 -15.26 2.05
CA SER A 267 17.93 -16.60 1.48
C SER A 267 18.81 -17.49 2.37
N ARG A 268 18.29 -18.67 2.75
CA ARG A 268 19.08 -19.68 3.47
C ARG A 268 20.08 -20.29 2.49
N ALA A 269 21.24 -19.67 2.35
CA ALA A 269 22.41 -20.26 1.73
C ALA A 269 23.62 -20.18 2.68
N GLY A 270 24.09 -21.33 3.14
CA GLY A 270 25.46 -21.53 3.66
C GLY A 270 25.77 -20.97 5.05
N ARG A 271 25.66 -21.81 6.09
CA ARG A 271 26.38 -21.59 7.36
C ARG A 271 27.88 -21.72 7.12
N ARG A 272 28.64 -20.63 7.29
CA ARG A 272 30.02 -20.65 7.82
C ARG A 272 30.21 -19.42 8.71
N GLY A 273 30.62 -19.67 9.96
CA GLY A 273 30.71 -18.68 11.01
C GLY A 273 31.90 -17.74 10.85
N VAL A 274 31.70 -16.50 11.29
CA VAL A 274 32.74 -15.60 11.79
C VAL A 274 32.10 -14.76 12.90
N SER A 275 32.69 -14.81 14.10
CA SER A 275 32.33 -13.96 15.23
C SER A 275 32.87 -12.54 15.02
N ALA A 276 32.08 -11.52 15.32
CA ALA A 276 32.62 -10.17 15.53
C ALA A 276 31.82 -9.42 16.61
N HIS A 277 32.57 -8.83 17.54
CA HIS A 277 32.13 -8.16 18.74
C HIS A 277 31.21 -6.96 18.51
N ALA A 278 30.20 -6.83 19.37
CA ALA A 278 29.38 -5.64 19.52
C ALA A 278 30.20 -4.49 20.13
N ARG A 279 30.04 -3.29 19.57
CA ARG A 279 30.33 -2.02 20.25
C ARG A 279 29.10 -1.13 20.13
N GLU A 280 28.53 -0.74 21.26
CA GLU A 280 27.53 0.32 21.36
C GLU A 280 28.18 1.68 21.06
N PRO A 281 27.44 2.65 20.50
CA PRO A 281 27.75 4.05 20.71
C PRO A 281 26.68 4.77 21.54
N GLU A 282 27.24 5.52 22.49
CA GLU A 282 26.69 6.43 23.49
C GLU A 282 25.62 7.42 23.01
N HIS A 283 24.80 7.83 23.99
CA HIS A 283 23.87 8.95 23.93
C HIS A 283 24.53 10.28 23.55
N ARG A 284 23.87 11.03 22.65
CA ARG A 284 23.98 12.48 22.58
C ARG A 284 22.60 13.10 22.35
N GLU A 285 22.17 13.90 23.33
CA GLU A 285 21.15 14.93 23.18
C GLU A 285 21.61 15.94 22.12
N ASP A 286 20.77 16.26 21.13
CA ASP A 286 20.06 17.55 21.10
C ASP A 286 19.40 17.86 19.74
N SER A 287 18.35 18.69 19.83
CA SER A 287 17.71 19.50 18.79
C SER A 287 16.66 18.85 17.87
N HIS A 288 15.41 19.22 18.12
CA HIS A 288 14.27 19.06 17.22
C HIS A 288 14.54 19.78 15.89
N ARG A 289 14.93 19.03 14.85
CA ARG A 289 14.93 19.51 13.46
C ARG A 289 13.72 18.96 12.72
N LEU A 290 12.81 19.86 12.36
CA LEU A 290 11.75 19.62 11.39
C LEU A 290 12.40 19.50 10.00
N VAL A 291 12.60 18.26 9.52
CA VAL A 291 13.03 17.99 8.14
C VAL A 291 11.83 17.43 7.40
N VAL A 292 11.10 18.29 6.70
CA VAL A 292 10.12 17.87 5.70
C VAL A 292 10.90 17.59 4.41
N SER A 293 11.24 16.33 4.16
CA SER A 293 11.87 15.93 2.89
C SER A 293 10.79 15.80 1.82
N LEU A 294 10.49 16.91 1.15
CA LEU A 294 9.77 16.90 -0.13
C LEU A 294 10.79 16.60 -1.24
N ALA A 295 10.69 15.45 -1.89
CA ALA A 295 11.31 15.32 -3.22
C ALA A 295 10.58 16.27 -4.18
N PRO A 296 11.30 17.11 -4.95
CA PRO A 296 10.68 18.17 -5.73
C PRO A 296 9.93 17.60 -6.94
N PHE A 297 8.61 17.82 -6.98
CA PHE A 297 7.85 17.79 -8.23
C PHE A 297 7.59 19.24 -8.66
N GLN A 298 8.16 19.63 -9.80
CA GLN A 298 7.83 20.89 -10.47
C GLN A 298 6.39 20.82 -10.98
N LEU A 299 5.51 21.66 -10.44
CA LEU A 299 4.16 21.87 -10.93
C LEU A 299 4.14 23.14 -11.79
N PHE A 300 3.81 23.00 -13.07
CA PHE A 300 3.27 24.10 -13.87
C PHE A 300 1.80 24.34 -13.48
N SER A 301 1.45 25.60 -13.24
CA SER A 301 0.08 26.12 -13.03
C SER A 301 -0.64 26.31 -14.38
N PRO A 302 -2.00 26.37 -14.44
CA PRO A 302 -2.67 27.65 -14.16
C PRO A 302 -4.07 27.60 -13.48
N SER A 303 -4.34 28.73 -12.81
CA SER A 303 -5.60 29.50 -12.66
C SER A 303 -6.82 28.95 -11.88
N VAL A 304 -7.26 29.81 -10.96
CA VAL A 304 -8.35 29.73 -9.98
C VAL A 304 -9.69 30.17 -10.60
N GLY A 305 -10.79 29.51 -10.21
CA GLY A 305 -12.17 29.94 -10.42
C GLY A 305 -13.04 29.65 -9.18
N SER A 306 -13.88 30.62 -8.81
CA SER A 306 -14.49 30.84 -7.49
C SER A 306 -15.53 29.83 -6.97
N LEU A 307 -15.57 29.70 -5.64
CA LEU A 307 -16.60 29.05 -4.81
C LEU A 307 -18.01 29.63 -4.96
N ARG A 308 -19.04 28.77 -4.79
CA ARG A 308 -20.33 29.13 -4.18
C ARG A 308 -20.79 28.04 -3.21
N HIS A 309 -21.15 28.46 -2.01
CA HIS A 309 -21.74 27.67 -0.94
C HIS A 309 -23.19 27.29 -1.25
N LEU A 310 -23.57 26.06 -0.89
CA LEU A 310 -24.96 25.66 -0.70
C LEU A 310 -25.02 24.69 0.50
N THR A 311 -25.52 25.20 1.61
CA THR A 311 -25.90 24.43 2.80
C THR A 311 -27.28 23.82 2.56
N VAL A 312 -27.38 22.50 2.70
CA VAL A 312 -28.67 21.81 2.83
C VAL A 312 -28.55 20.86 4.03
N GLY A 313 -29.38 21.10 5.04
CA GLY A 313 -29.51 20.21 6.18
C GLY A 313 -30.26 18.95 5.77
N ALA A 314 -29.71 17.79 6.13
CA ALA A 314 -30.38 16.51 5.98
C ALA A 314 -30.28 15.71 7.29
N ARG A 315 -31.41 15.14 7.70
CA ARG A 315 -31.56 14.27 8.86
C ARG A 315 -30.63 13.06 8.71
N ARG A 316 -29.96 12.69 9.81
CA ARG A 316 -29.04 11.54 9.86
C ARG A 316 -29.79 10.25 9.52
N PRO A 317 -29.39 9.49 8.48
CA PRO A 317 -29.88 8.15 8.28
C PRO A 317 -29.40 7.26 9.44
N VAL A 318 -30.28 6.39 9.91
CA VAL A 318 -29.95 5.39 10.93
C VAL A 318 -28.97 4.40 10.31
N CYS A 319 -27.78 4.29 10.89
CA CYS A 319 -26.74 3.37 10.45
C CYS A 319 -27.14 1.95 10.87
N HIS A 320 -27.21 1.03 9.92
CA HIS A 320 -27.32 -0.41 10.17
C HIS A 320 -25.96 -1.07 9.94
#